data_AF-A0A2K9NPC3-F1
#
_entry.id   AF-A0A2K9NPC3-F1
#
_cell.length_a   1.000
_cell.length_b   1.000
_cell.length_c   1.000
_cell.angle_alpha   90.00
_cell.angle_beta   90.00
_cell.angle_gamma   90.00
#
_symmetry.space_group_name_H-M   'P 1'
#
loop_
_entity.id
_entity.type
_entity.pdbx_description
1 polymer ?
#
loop_
_entity_poly.entity_id
_entity_poly.type
_entity_poly.pdbx_seq_one_letter_code
_entity_poly.pdbx_strand_id
1 'polypeptide(L)'
;MKNEFKLLNEAGLISEEALELLRQKSTDVSCQCPGHLLHIYKSIQAFTEYQRNCINATPQDEQIHKWLESTSLNLEHVLSNTIITLARLEGMIDENNQIRE
;
A
#
# COMPACT_ATOMS: atom_id res chain seq x y z
N MET A 1 -0.12 23.99 -12.94
CA MET A 1 0.75 23.40 -11.90
C MET A 1 0.99 21.96 -12.29
N LYS A 2 2.26 21.55 -12.51
CA LYS A 2 2.57 20.12 -12.60
C LYS A 2 2.40 19.54 -11.20
N ASN A 3 1.46 18.62 -11.01
CA ASN A 3 1.30 17.93 -9.74
C ASN A 3 2.58 17.10 -9.54
N GLU A 4 3.31 17.35 -8.46
CA GLU A 4 4.54 16.61 -8.15
C GLU A 4 4.14 15.17 -7.80
N PHE A 5 4.68 14.19 -8.53
CA PHE A 5 4.42 12.78 -8.25
C PHE A 5 4.98 12.44 -6.87
N LYS A 6 4.11 11.91 -5.99
CA LYS A 6 4.50 11.48 -4.65
C LYS A 6 4.38 9.97 -4.56
N LEU A 7 5.49 9.30 -4.24
CA LEU A 7 5.51 7.85 -4.05
C LEU A 7 4.77 7.43 -2.77
N LEU A 8 4.89 8.23 -1.72
CA LEU A 8 4.24 8.03 -0.44
C LEU A 8 3.22 9.15 -0.18
N ASN A 9 2.10 8.80 0.45
CA ASN A 9 1.15 9.77 1.00
C ASN A 9 1.65 10.34 2.34
N GLU A 10 0.88 11.24 2.94
CA GLU A 10 1.23 11.89 4.22
C GLU A 10 1.34 10.92 5.40
N ALA A 11 0.68 9.76 5.31
CA ALA A 11 0.77 8.70 6.30
C ALA A 11 2.00 7.79 6.08
N GLY A 12 2.86 8.05 5.08
CA GLY A 12 4.01 7.20 4.78
C GLY A 12 3.63 5.85 4.15
N LEU A 13 2.43 5.74 3.59
CA LEU A 13 1.96 4.61 2.81
C LEU A 13 2.12 4.90 1.32
N ILE A 14 2.23 3.87 0.49
CA ILE A 14 2.27 4.07 -0.97
C ILE A 14 1.02 4.82 -1.44
N SER A 15 1.21 5.85 -2.28
CA SER A 15 0.13 6.67 -2.78
C SER A 15 -0.75 5.92 -3.79
N GLU A 16 -1.99 6.37 -3.97
CA GLU A 16 -2.89 5.75 -4.97
C GLU A 16 -2.35 5.97 -6.38
N GLU A 17 -1.78 7.15 -6.65
CA GLU A 17 -1.14 7.46 -7.92
C GLU A 17 0.04 6.51 -8.21
N ALA A 18 0.86 6.20 -7.21
CA ALA A 18 1.95 5.25 -7.35
C ALA A 18 1.46 3.81 -7.52
N LEU A 19 0.41 3.40 -6.80
CA LEU A 19 -0.19 2.06 -6.94
C LEU A 19 -0.71 1.82 -8.36
N GLU A 20 -1.43 2.79 -8.92
CA GLU A 20 -1.97 2.69 -10.28
C GLU A 20 -0.86 2.61 -11.32
N LEU A 21 0.18 3.43 -11.17
CA LEU A 21 1.32 3.43 -12.08
C LEU A 21 2.13 2.13 -12.01
N LEU A 22 2.37 1.60 -10.81
CA LEU A 22 3.04 0.30 -10.64
C LEU A 22 2.17 -0.85 -11.15
N ARG A 23 0.84 -0.76 -11.05
CA ARG A 23 -0.06 -1.74 -11.65
C ARG A 23 0.11 -1.77 -13.17
N GLN A 24 0.20 -0.61 -13.82
CA GLN A 24 0.44 -0.52 -15.25
C GLN A 24 1.80 -1.10 -15.65
N LYS A 25 2.88 -0.74 -14.93
CA LYS A 25 4.23 -1.28 -15.20
C LYS A 25 4.40 -2.76 -14.82
N SER A 26 3.52 -3.32 -13.98
CA SER A 26 3.59 -4.73 -13.58
C SER A 26 3.38 -5.71 -14.74
N THR A 27 2.82 -5.26 -15.86
CA THR A 27 2.68 -6.09 -17.08
C THR A 27 3.97 -6.20 -17.88
N ASP A 28 4.94 -5.33 -17.62
CA ASP A 28 6.19 -5.24 -18.38
C ASP A 28 7.31 -6.08 -17.75
N VAL A 29 7.09 -6.59 -16.54
CA VAL A 29 8.01 -7.51 -15.86
C VAL A 29 7.64 -8.96 -16.09
N SER A 30 8.67 -9.81 -16.16
CA SER A 30 8.48 -11.25 -16.36
C SER A 30 7.83 -11.96 -15.16
N CYS A 31 8.09 -11.50 -13.92
CA CYS A 31 7.40 -12.04 -12.74
C CYS A 31 6.06 -11.36 -12.50
N GLN A 32 5.03 -12.14 -12.19
CA GLN A 32 3.73 -11.64 -11.71
C GLN A 32 3.75 -11.13 -10.25
N CYS A 33 4.92 -11.20 -9.60
CA CYS A 33 5.16 -10.82 -8.20
C CYS A 33 4.60 -9.43 -7.85
N PRO A 34 4.80 -8.36 -8.65
CA PRO A 34 4.29 -7.04 -8.30
C PRO A 34 2.76 -6.98 -8.29
N GLY A 35 2.09 -7.62 -9.26
CA GLY A 35 0.63 -7.66 -9.31
C GLY A 35 0.03 -8.33 -8.08
N HIS A 36 0.62 -9.45 -7.63
CA HIS A 36 0.17 -10.12 -6.41
C HIS A 36 0.36 -9.26 -5.15
N LEU A 37 1.49 -8.57 -5.02
CA LEU A 37 1.73 -7.67 -3.88
C LEU A 37 0.75 -6.50 -3.86
N LEU A 38 0.46 -5.89 -5.02
CA LEU A 38 -0.54 -4.83 -5.14
C LEU A 38 -1.94 -5.33 -4.73
N HIS A 39 -2.31 -6.56 -5.11
CA HIS A 39 -3.56 -7.17 -4.72
C HIS A 39 -3.65 -7.42 -3.20
N ILE A 40 -2.59 -7.94 -2.58
CA ILE A 40 -2.53 -8.15 -1.13
C ILE A 40 -2.66 -6.81 -0.40
N TYR A 41 -1.92 -5.79 -0.84
CA TYR A 41 -2.02 -4.44 -0.27
C TYR A 41 -3.45 -3.90 -0.32
N LYS A 42 -4.13 -4.00 -1.47
CA LYS A 42 -5.53 -3.58 -1.59
C LYS A 42 -6.49 -4.37 -0.69
N SER A 43 -6.22 -5.65 -0.48
CA SER A 43 -7.03 -6.48 0.42
C SER A 43 -6.86 -6.05 1.88
N ILE A 44 -5.63 -5.74 2.31
CA ILE A 44 -5.37 -5.20 3.66
C ILE A 44 -6.00 -3.81 3.81
N GLN A 45 -5.82 -2.92 2.83
CA GLN A 45 -6.41 -1.58 2.85
C GLN A 45 -7.94 -1.63 2.99
N ALA A 46 -8.60 -2.52 2.24
CA ALA A 46 -10.04 -2.74 2.35
C ALA A 46 -10.44 -3.27 3.73
N PHE A 47 -9.63 -4.15 4.33
CA PHE A 47 -9.87 -4.65 5.67
C PHE A 47 -9.71 -3.56 6.75
N THR A 48 -8.69 -2.71 6.65
CA THR A 48 -8.51 -1.55 7.54
C THR A 48 -9.71 -0.61 7.49
N GLU A 49 -10.19 -0.29 6.28
CA GLU A 49 -11.37 0.57 6.14
C GLU A 49 -12.65 -0.08 6.64
N TYR A 50 -12.81 -1.38 6.43
CA TYR A 50 -13.93 -2.15 7.01
C TYR A 50 -13.94 -2.08 8.54
N GLN A 51 -12.78 -2.20 9.19
CA GLN A 51 -12.66 -2.17 10.66
C GLN A 51 -13.16 -0.87 11.29
N ARG A 52 -13.00 0.26 10.59
CA ARG A 52 -13.50 1.57 11.05
C ARG A 52 -15.02 1.67 11.13
N ASN A 53 -15.71 0.74 10.48
CA ASN A 53 -17.17 0.67 10.40
C ASN A 53 -17.75 -0.48 11.23
N CYS A 54 -16.94 -1.17 12.04
CA CYS A 54 -17.40 -2.25 12.92
C CYS A 54 -18.29 -1.73 14.06
N ILE A 55 -19.27 -2.54 14.44
CA ILE A 55 -20.11 -2.29 15.61
C ILE A 55 -19.29 -2.64 16.85
N ASN A 56 -19.10 -1.68 17.76
CA ASN A 56 -18.47 -1.90 19.06
C ASN A 56 -19.54 -2.16 20.12
N ALA A 57 -19.82 -3.42 20.41
CA ALA A 57 -20.92 -3.81 21.31
C ALA A 57 -20.54 -3.66 22.80
N THR A 58 -19.25 -3.72 23.14
CA THR A 58 -18.75 -3.64 24.51
C THR A 58 -17.40 -2.92 24.57
N PRO A 59 -16.96 -2.43 25.76
CA PRO A 59 -15.62 -1.86 25.90
C PRO A 59 -14.46 -2.83 25.61
N GLN A 60 -14.68 -4.14 25.80
CA GLN A 60 -13.70 -5.18 25.44
C GLN A 60 -13.60 -5.33 23.91
N ASP A 61 -14.75 -5.31 23.24
CA ASP A 61 -14.88 -5.41 21.79
C ASP A 61 -14.21 -4.21 21.08
N GLU A 62 -14.44 -3.00 21.61
CA GLU A 62 -13.76 -1.78 21.13
C GLU A 62 -12.23 -1.89 21.21
N GLN A 63 -11.68 -2.46 22.29
CA GLN A 63 -10.24 -2.65 22.44
C GLN A 63 -9.68 -3.64 21.41
N ILE A 64 -10.41 -4.72 21.13
CA ILE A 64 -10.04 -5.70 20.10
C ILE A 64 -10.02 -5.02 18.73
N HIS A 65 -11.04 -4.24 18.41
CA HIS A 65 -11.13 -3.53 17.13
C HIS A 65 -10.04 -2.47 16.95
N LYS A 66 -9.70 -1.70 18.00
CA LYS A 66 -8.57 -0.76 17.97
C LYS A 66 -7.23 -1.47 17.75
N TRP A 67 -7.01 -2.61 18.40
CA TRP A 67 -5.81 -3.41 18.19
C TRP A 67 -5.74 -3.98 16.76
N LEU A 68 -6.87 -4.46 16.23
CA LEU A 68 -6.98 -4.96 14.86
C LEU A 68 -6.71 -3.86 13.81
N GLU A 69 -7.26 -2.66 13.98
CA GLU A 69 -6.99 -1.51 13.12
C GLU A 69 -5.49 -1.14 13.15
N SER A 70 -4.92 -1.01 14.35
CA SER A 70 -3.49 -0.70 14.50
C SER A 70 -2.59 -1.75 13.84
N THR A 71 -2.95 -3.04 13.95
CA THR A 71 -2.24 -4.14 13.30
C THR A 71 -2.35 -4.05 11.78
N SER A 72 -3.53 -3.72 11.26
CA SER A 72 -3.75 -3.62 9.81
C SER A 72 -3.00 -2.43 9.20
N LEU A 73 -2.97 -1.28 9.89
CA LEU A 73 -2.13 -0.14 9.53
C LEU A 73 -0.64 -0.50 9.47
N ASN A 74 -0.14 -1.27 10.45
CA ASN A 74 1.25 -1.74 10.42
C ASN A 74 1.53 -2.64 9.20
N LEU A 75 0.58 -3.50 8.81
CA LEU A 75 0.70 -4.33 7.62
C LEU A 75 0.73 -3.49 6.33
N GLU A 76 -0.06 -2.42 6.25
CA GLU A 76 -0.01 -1.49 5.12
C GLU A 76 1.36 -0.82 4.97
N HIS A 77 2.02 -0.45 6.07
CA HIS A 77 3.37 0.09 6.03
C HIS A 77 4.41 -0.94 5.55
N VAL A 78 4.34 -2.17 6.06
CA VAL A 78 5.23 -3.26 5.64
C VAL A 78 5.06 -3.52 4.15
N LEU A 79 3.83 -3.62 3.66
CA LEU A 79 3.54 -3.85 2.25
C LEU A 79 3.95 -2.66 1.37
N SER A 80 3.71 -1.42 1.81
CA SER A 80 4.15 -0.22 1.09
C SER A 80 5.66 -0.24 0.86
N ASN A 81 6.45 -0.49 1.91
CA ASN A 81 7.90 -0.59 1.82
C ASN A 81 8.35 -1.76 0.94
N THR A 82 7.64 -2.89 1.01
CA THR A 82 7.93 -4.08 0.19
C THR A 82 7.70 -3.80 -1.28
N ILE A 83 6.56 -3.19 -1.64
CA ILE A 83 6.21 -2.81 -3.01
C ILE A 83 7.23 -1.83 -3.58
N ILE A 84 7.59 -0.79 -2.84
CA ILE A 84 8.57 0.20 -3.27
C ILE A 84 9.94 -0.44 -3.48
N THR A 85 10.36 -1.30 -2.55
CA THR A 85 11.64 -2.02 -2.68
C THR A 85 11.66 -2.91 -3.92
N LEU A 86 10.61 -3.70 -4.15
CA LEU A 86 10.50 -4.53 -5.34
C LEU A 86 10.52 -3.69 -6.61
N ALA A 87 9.76 -2.60 -6.65
CA ALA A 87 9.69 -1.71 -7.80
C ALA A 87 11.06 -1.09 -8.13
N ARG A 88 11.90 -0.79 -7.13
CA ARG A 88 13.30 -0.36 -7.35
C ARG A 88 14.17 -1.50 -7.90
N LEU A 89 14.03 -2.72 -7.36
CA LEU A 89 14.80 -3.89 -7.80
C LEU A 89 14.47 -4.28 -9.26
N GLU A 90 13.21 -4.16 -9.64
CA GLU A 90 12.73 -4.38 -11.02
C GLU A 90 13.01 -3.18 -11.95
N GLY A 91 13.61 -2.09 -11.44
CA GLY A 91 13.96 -0.91 -12.23
C GLY A 91 12.77 -0.04 -12.65
N MET A 92 11.60 -0.22 -12.03
CA MET A 92 10.41 0.62 -12.27
C MET A 92 10.55 2.02 -11.64
N ILE A 93 11.29 2.12 -10.54
CA ILE A 93 11.55 3.35 -9.79
C ILE A 93 13.07 3.49 -9.60
N ASP A 94 13.58 4.72 -9.72
CA ASP A 94 14.98 5.03 -9.41
C ASP A 94 15.24 5.27 -7.90
N GLU A 95 16.50 5.53 -7.58
CA GLU A 95 16.97 5.83 -6.22
C GLU A 95 16.44 7.15 -5.65
N ASN A 96 15.96 8.06 -6.50
CA ASN A 96 15.34 9.33 -6.15
C ASN A 96 13.80 9.24 -6.05
N ASN A 97 13.26 8.02 -6.03
CA ASN A 97 11.82 7.74 -6.04
C ASN A 97 11.07 8.28 -7.26
N GLN A 98 11.80 8.53 -8.35
CA GLN A 98 11.21 8.89 -9.64
C GLN A 98 10.94 7.64 -10.44
N ILE A 99 9.82 7.64 -11.15
CA ILE A 99 9.43 6.54 -12.02
C ILE A 99 10.33 6.57 -13.24
N ARG A 100 10.91 5.42 -13.60
CA ARG A 100 11.68 5.29 -14.84
C ARG A 100 10.70 5.06 -15.99
N GLU A 101 10.80 5.86 -17.05
CA GLU A 101 10.00 5.70 -18.28
C GLU A 101 10.25 4.33 -18.92
#